data_AF-A0A969LF33-F1
#
_entry.id   AF-A0A969LF33-F1
#
_cell.length_a   1.000
_cell.length_b   1.000
_cell.length_c   1.000
_cell.angle_alpha   90.00
_cell.angle_beta   90.00
_cell.angle_gamma   90.00
#
_symmetry.space_group_name_H-M   'P 1'
#
loop_
_entity.id
_entity.type
_entity.pdbx_description
1 polymer ?
#
loop_
_entity_poly.entity_id
_entity_poly.type
_entity_poly.pdbx_seq_one_letter_code
_entity_poly.pdbx_strand_id
1 'polypeptide(L)'
;MQAKLYEKSRQQVEQLQQLLAAKSEFLDAVSHELRTPLTTMKMAIQVLRQPELSAERQAKYLDLLEQEWQREYGLIQDLLALQKLESNQVTIDYQHFDLKEMLNSLVSQFQQKWQSKGLGINIDYDPPKLADAKKSLLLYSDADSVRQVLQELLTNAGKYSYPETVVAIQIQQAAPQY
;
A
#
# COMPACT_ATOMS: atom_id res chain seq x y z
N MET A 1 14.54 33.59 33.39
CA MET A 1 14.03 32.21 33.53
C MET A 1 12.55 32.10 33.16
N GLN A 2 11.67 32.96 33.69
CA GLN A 2 10.22 32.95 33.38
C GLN A 2 9.88 33.21 31.89
N ALA A 3 10.57 34.13 31.20
CA ALA A 3 10.33 34.39 29.77
C ALA A 3 10.62 33.17 28.87
N LYS A 4 11.73 32.44 29.11
CA LYS A 4 12.07 31.18 28.40
C LYS A 4 11.04 30.07 28.68
N LEU A 5 10.48 30.01 29.88
CA LEU A 5 9.43 29.05 30.22
C LEU A 5 8.11 29.38 29.51
N TYR A 6 7.75 30.66 29.42
CA TYR A 6 6.57 31.12 28.70
C TYR A 6 6.68 30.86 27.20
N GLU A 7 7.86 31.12 26.62
CA GLU A 7 8.15 30.85 25.21
C GLU A 7 8.10 29.34 24.90
N LYS A 8 8.69 28.50 25.75
CA LYS A 8 8.60 27.03 25.62
C LYS A 8 7.16 26.52 25.74
N SER A 9 6.38 27.03 26.69
CA SER A 9 4.96 26.68 26.85
C SER A 9 4.15 27.07 25.61
N ARG A 10 4.38 28.27 25.07
CA ARG A 10 3.74 28.74 23.85
C ARG A 10 4.09 27.87 22.65
N GLN A 11 5.36 27.49 22.48
CA GLN A 11 5.78 26.56 21.43
C GLN A 11 5.09 25.19 21.57
N GLN A 12 4.95 24.66 22.79
CA GLN A 12 4.24 23.40 23.03
C GLN A 12 2.75 23.52 22.68
N VAL A 13 2.10 24.63 22.99
CA VAL A 13 0.70 24.89 22.62
C VAL A 13 0.54 24.98 21.11
N GLU A 14 1.43 25.70 20.42
CA GLU A 14 1.43 25.81 18.95
C GLU A 14 1.63 24.42 18.30
N GLN A 15 2.57 23.61 18.80
CA GLN A 15 2.78 22.23 18.35
C GLN A 15 1.55 21.33 18.57
N LEU A 16 0.91 21.43 19.73
CA LEU A 16 -0.31 20.68 20.03
C LEU A 16 -1.47 21.07 19.09
N GLN A 17 -1.62 22.36 18.82
CA GLN A 17 -2.65 22.85 17.89
C GLN A 17 -2.41 22.35 16.47
N GLN A 18 -1.15 22.36 16.00
CA GLN A 18 -0.79 21.80 14.69
C GLN A 18 -1.10 20.30 14.62
N LEU A 19 -0.78 19.55 15.67
CA LEU A 19 -1.05 18.12 15.72
C LEU A 19 -2.56 17.82 15.73
N LEU A 20 -3.35 18.59 16.47
CA LEU A 20 -4.81 18.47 16.48
C LEU A 20 -5.42 18.81 15.12
N ALA A 21 -4.93 19.86 14.47
CA ALA A 21 -5.39 20.24 13.13
C ALA A 21 -5.10 19.14 12.10
N ALA A 22 -3.85 18.62 12.09
CA ALA A 22 -3.46 17.52 11.21
C ALA A 22 -4.29 16.26 11.45
N LYS A 23 -4.59 15.94 12.72
CA LYS A 23 -5.47 14.80 13.06
C LYS A 23 -6.89 15.01 12.54
N SER A 24 -7.44 16.21 12.66
CA SER A 24 -8.78 16.51 12.14
C SER A 24 -8.83 16.37 10.62
N GLU A 25 -7.86 16.97 9.92
CA GLU A 25 -7.75 16.90 8.46
C GLU A 25 -7.62 15.45 7.96
N PHE A 26 -6.83 14.63 8.65
CA PHE A 26 -6.72 13.21 8.37
C PHE A 26 -8.07 12.48 8.53
N LEU A 27 -8.78 12.69 9.65
CA LEU A 27 -10.08 12.05 9.88
C LEU A 27 -11.14 12.47 8.86
N ASP A 28 -11.13 13.74 8.46
CA ASP A 28 -12.03 14.26 7.42
C ASP A 28 -11.71 13.60 6.07
N ALA A 29 -10.43 13.53 5.69
CA ALA A 29 -9.99 12.87 4.46
C ALA A 29 -10.40 11.39 4.42
N VAL A 30 -10.12 10.61 5.48
CA VAL A 30 -10.53 9.20 5.59
C VAL A 30 -12.05 9.06 5.48
N SER A 31 -12.81 9.93 6.16
CA SER A 31 -14.28 9.90 6.10
C SER A 31 -14.82 10.15 4.70
N HIS A 32 -14.21 11.05 3.94
CA HIS A 32 -14.54 11.30 2.54
C HIS A 32 -14.18 10.11 1.63
N GLU A 33 -13.00 9.53 1.83
CA GLU A 33 -12.53 8.38 1.07
C GLU A 33 -13.35 7.11 1.31
N LEU A 34 -13.92 6.91 2.50
CA LEU A 34 -14.85 5.81 2.80
C LEU A 34 -16.25 6.06 2.22
N ARG A 35 -16.75 7.30 2.27
CA ARG A 35 -18.12 7.61 1.81
C ARG A 35 -18.29 7.41 0.30
N THR A 36 -17.26 7.69 -0.48
CA THR A 36 -17.27 7.63 -1.94
C THR A 36 -17.55 6.22 -2.49
N PRO A 37 -16.76 5.18 -2.16
CA PRO A 37 -16.99 3.80 -2.61
C PRO A 37 -18.34 3.25 -2.12
N LEU A 38 -18.75 3.55 -0.88
CA LEU A 38 -20.08 3.17 -0.37
C LEU A 38 -21.23 3.76 -1.20
N THR A 39 -21.07 5.00 -1.66
CA THR A 39 -22.07 5.66 -2.52
C THR A 39 -22.12 4.97 -3.89
N THR A 40 -20.98 4.66 -4.47
CA THR A 40 -20.87 3.90 -5.73
C THR A 40 -21.50 2.51 -5.61
N MET A 41 -21.18 1.78 -4.54
CA MET A 41 -21.76 0.45 -4.27
C MET A 41 -23.29 0.54 -4.12
N LYS A 42 -23.79 1.53 -3.38
CA LYS A 42 -25.23 1.75 -3.22
C LYS A 42 -25.91 1.99 -4.59
N MET A 43 -25.33 2.81 -5.45
CA MET A 43 -25.86 3.06 -6.79
C MET A 43 -25.84 1.78 -7.65
N ALA A 44 -24.75 1.02 -7.63
CA ALA A 44 -24.66 -0.25 -8.35
C ALA A 44 -25.73 -1.25 -7.89
N ILE A 45 -25.96 -1.39 -6.57
CA ILE A 45 -27.04 -2.22 -6.01
C ILE A 45 -28.42 -1.73 -6.48
N GLN A 46 -28.65 -0.41 -6.54
CA GLN A 46 -29.91 0.15 -7.03
C GLN A 46 -30.16 -0.18 -8.51
N VAL A 47 -29.13 -0.13 -9.35
CA VAL A 47 -29.23 -0.51 -10.77
C VAL A 47 -29.46 -2.01 -10.93
N LEU A 48 -28.75 -2.83 -10.17
CA LEU A 48 -28.91 -4.30 -10.17
C LEU A 48 -30.30 -4.76 -9.74
N ARG A 49 -31.05 -3.93 -9.01
CA ARG A 49 -32.44 -4.22 -8.62
C ARG A 49 -33.47 -3.84 -9.67
N GLN A 50 -33.08 -3.18 -10.76
CA GLN A 50 -34.03 -2.81 -11.81
C GLN A 50 -34.46 -4.05 -12.61
N PRO A 51 -35.76 -4.19 -12.92
CA PRO A 51 -36.21 -5.24 -13.82
C PRO A 51 -35.62 -5.02 -15.24
N GLU A 52 -35.44 -6.11 -15.99
CA GLU A 52 -34.97 -6.10 -17.38
C GLU A 52 -33.50 -5.64 -17.61
N LEU A 53 -32.64 -5.74 -16.60
CA LEU A 53 -31.21 -5.50 -16.78
C LEU A 53 -30.56 -6.62 -17.63
N SER A 54 -29.82 -6.25 -18.67
CA SER A 54 -29.09 -7.25 -19.47
C SER A 54 -27.99 -7.93 -18.67
N ALA A 55 -27.68 -9.20 -19.00
CA ALA A 55 -26.64 -9.97 -18.33
C ALA A 55 -25.26 -9.28 -18.40
N GLU A 56 -24.94 -8.60 -19.51
CA GLU A 56 -23.69 -7.85 -19.65
C GLU A 56 -23.61 -6.66 -18.69
N ARG A 57 -24.71 -5.92 -18.52
CA ARG A 57 -24.76 -4.81 -17.55
C ARG A 57 -24.69 -5.33 -16.13
N GLN A 58 -25.39 -6.44 -15.84
CA GLN A 58 -25.34 -7.08 -14.54
C GLN A 58 -23.90 -7.46 -14.16
N ALA A 59 -23.15 -8.10 -15.06
CA ALA A 59 -21.75 -8.44 -14.84
C ALA A 59 -20.90 -7.19 -14.53
N LYS A 60 -21.01 -6.12 -15.35
CA LYS A 60 -20.27 -4.87 -15.13
C LYS A 60 -20.54 -4.23 -13.76
N TYR A 61 -21.78 -4.24 -13.28
CA TYR A 61 -22.11 -3.68 -11.97
C TYR A 61 -21.67 -4.59 -10.81
N LEU A 62 -21.63 -5.91 -11.00
CA LEU A 62 -21.03 -6.83 -10.03
C LEU A 62 -19.51 -6.63 -9.94
N ASP A 63 -18.83 -6.49 -11.08
CA ASP A 63 -17.40 -6.19 -11.12
C ASP A 63 -17.09 -4.85 -10.43
N LEU A 64 -17.93 -3.82 -10.68
CA LEU A 64 -17.81 -2.53 -10.02
C LEU A 64 -18.00 -2.66 -8.50
N LEU A 65 -18.99 -3.46 -8.04
CA LEU A 65 -19.18 -3.72 -6.62
C LEU A 65 -17.97 -4.39 -5.98
N GLU A 66 -17.41 -5.40 -6.64
CA GLU A 66 -16.22 -6.09 -6.14
C GLU A 66 -15.02 -5.14 -6.06
N GLN A 67 -14.81 -4.30 -7.07
CA GLN A 67 -13.73 -3.31 -7.07
C GLN A 67 -13.86 -2.29 -5.93
N GLU A 68 -15.05 -1.72 -5.74
CA GLU A 68 -15.29 -0.74 -4.67
C GLU A 68 -15.23 -1.39 -3.28
N TRP A 69 -15.69 -2.63 -3.13
CA TRP A 69 -15.54 -3.40 -1.89
C TRP A 69 -14.08 -3.68 -1.56
N GLN A 70 -13.27 -4.11 -2.54
CA GLN A 70 -11.83 -4.33 -2.34
C GLN A 70 -11.12 -3.04 -1.95
N ARG A 71 -11.50 -1.91 -2.56
CA ARG A 71 -10.97 -0.59 -2.21
C ARG A 71 -11.30 -0.19 -0.77
N GLU A 72 -12.56 -0.31 -0.36
CA GLU A 72 -12.98 -0.03 1.02
C GLU A 72 -12.27 -0.94 2.03
N TYR A 73 -12.19 -2.22 1.73
CA TYR A 73 -11.49 -3.18 2.58
C TYR A 73 -10.03 -2.78 2.77
N GLY A 74 -9.34 -2.37 1.70
CA GLY A 74 -7.98 -1.83 1.77
C GLY A 74 -7.86 -0.62 2.70
N LEU A 75 -8.73 0.39 2.54
CA LEU A 75 -8.73 1.59 3.41
C LEU A 75 -8.93 1.24 4.89
N ILE A 76 -9.78 0.26 5.20
CA ILE A 76 -9.99 -0.22 6.57
C ILE A 76 -8.72 -0.91 7.09
N GLN A 77 -8.06 -1.74 6.28
CA GLN A 77 -6.80 -2.38 6.68
C GLN A 77 -5.71 -1.35 6.95
N ASP A 78 -5.59 -0.32 6.09
CA ASP A 78 -4.62 0.76 6.25
C ASP A 78 -4.84 1.53 7.57
N LEU A 79 -6.11 1.82 7.90
CA LEU A 79 -6.47 2.48 9.16
C LEU A 79 -6.14 1.61 10.38
N LEU A 80 -6.43 0.31 10.31
CA LEU A 80 -6.08 -0.63 11.39
C LEU A 80 -4.57 -0.79 11.54
N ALA A 81 -3.82 -0.81 10.45
CA ALA A 81 -2.36 -0.84 10.46
C ALA A 81 -1.78 0.42 11.12
N LEU A 82 -2.32 1.59 10.78
CA LEU A 82 -1.94 2.86 11.40
C LEU A 82 -2.22 2.87 12.92
N GLN A 83 -3.38 2.38 13.36
CA GLN A 83 -3.69 2.27 14.79
C GLN A 83 -2.74 1.34 15.54
N LYS A 84 -2.33 0.23 14.92
CA LYS A 84 -1.33 -0.68 15.51
C LYS A 84 0.03 0.00 15.63
N LEU A 85 0.46 0.76 14.63
CA LEU A 85 1.69 1.55 14.64
C LEU A 85 1.67 2.60 15.76
N GLU A 86 0.59 3.37 15.89
CA GLU A 86 0.48 4.42 16.92
C GLU A 86 0.44 3.89 18.35
N SER A 87 -0.13 2.69 18.55
CA SER A 87 -0.26 2.08 19.87
C SER A 87 1.02 1.40 20.38
N ASN A 88 2.13 1.45 19.61
CA ASN A 88 3.36 0.72 19.90
C ASN A 88 3.13 -0.82 20.06
N GLN A 89 2.01 -1.33 19.55
CA GLN A 89 1.64 -2.75 19.63
C GLN A 89 2.14 -3.56 18.43
N VAL A 90 2.91 -2.95 17.54
CA VAL A 90 3.54 -3.68 16.43
C VAL A 90 4.61 -4.59 17.00
N THR A 91 4.33 -5.87 16.97
CA THR A 91 5.31 -6.92 17.19
C THR A 91 5.95 -7.21 15.84
N ILE A 92 7.24 -6.92 15.72
CA ILE A 92 8.03 -7.25 14.52
C ILE A 92 8.49 -8.70 14.68
N ASP A 93 8.04 -9.58 13.80
CA ASP A 93 8.40 -11.00 13.85
C ASP A 93 9.63 -11.27 12.97
N TYR A 94 10.82 -11.12 13.57
CA TYR A 94 12.08 -11.33 12.87
C TYR A 94 12.32 -12.81 12.57
N GLN A 95 12.40 -13.14 11.29
CA GLN A 95 12.70 -14.48 10.80
C GLN A 95 13.61 -14.45 9.58
N HIS A 96 14.29 -15.57 9.30
CA HIS A 96 15.01 -15.73 8.05
C HIS A 96 14.02 -16.13 6.96
N PHE A 97 14.02 -15.41 5.84
CA PHE A 97 13.24 -15.77 4.66
C PHE A 97 14.05 -15.53 3.38
N ASP A 98 13.73 -16.26 2.30
CA ASP A 98 14.36 -16.06 1.00
C ASP A 98 13.70 -14.90 0.25
N LEU A 99 14.43 -13.79 0.12
CA LEU A 99 13.96 -12.59 -0.58
C LEU A 99 13.68 -12.87 -2.06
N LYS A 100 14.40 -13.81 -2.69
CA LYS A 100 14.18 -14.15 -4.11
C LYS A 100 12.82 -14.80 -4.31
N GLU A 101 12.44 -15.73 -3.45
CA GLU A 101 11.14 -16.40 -3.54
C GLU A 101 10.00 -15.39 -3.38
N MET A 102 10.11 -14.49 -2.41
CA MET A 102 9.15 -13.41 -2.21
C MET A 102 9.04 -12.50 -3.44
N LEU A 103 10.17 -12.04 -3.98
CA LEU A 103 10.18 -11.15 -5.14
C LEU A 103 9.66 -11.83 -6.39
N ASN A 104 10.02 -13.09 -6.66
CA ASN A 104 9.52 -13.85 -7.80
C ASN A 104 7.99 -14.02 -7.73
N SER A 105 7.46 -14.29 -6.53
CA SER A 105 6.01 -14.37 -6.28
C SER A 105 5.33 -13.03 -6.56
N LEU A 106 5.86 -11.92 -6.04
CA LEU A 106 5.32 -10.58 -6.27
C LEU A 106 5.38 -10.18 -7.74
N VAL A 107 6.52 -10.39 -8.40
CA VAL A 107 6.70 -10.07 -9.82
C VAL A 107 5.71 -10.85 -10.68
N SER A 108 5.52 -12.15 -10.43
CA SER A 108 4.55 -12.96 -11.17
C SER A 108 3.11 -12.41 -11.01
N GLN A 109 2.73 -12.06 -9.77
CA GLN A 109 1.42 -11.48 -9.48
C GLN A 109 1.20 -10.15 -10.20
N PHE A 110 2.18 -9.25 -10.11
CA PHE A 110 2.07 -7.92 -10.70
C PHE A 110 2.20 -7.92 -12.22
N GLN A 111 2.98 -8.83 -12.80
CA GLN A 111 3.07 -9.03 -14.24
C GLN A 111 1.70 -9.42 -14.83
N GLN A 112 0.96 -10.30 -14.16
CA GLN A 112 -0.42 -10.62 -14.55
C GLN A 112 -1.35 -9.42 -14.38
N LYS A 113 -1.29 -8.72 -13.24
CA LYS A 113 -2.13 -7.54 -12.93
C LYS A 113 -1.90 -6.37 -13.90
N TRP A 114 -0.69 -6.24 -14.42
CA TRP A 114 -0.27 -5.13 -15.29
C TRP A 114 -0.36 -5.44 -16.78
N GLN A 115 -0.63 -6.69 -17.15
CA GLN A 115 -0.77 -7.09 -18.55
C GLN A 115 -1.80 -6.23 -19.30
N SER A 116 -2.94 -5.94 -18.66
CA SER A 116 -3.99 -5.08 -19.24
C SER A 116 -3.63 -3.59 -19.31
N LYS A 117 -2.61 -3.16 -18.56
CA LYS A 117 -2.10 -1.78 -18.53
C LYS A 117 -0.89 -1.57 -19.45
N GLY A 118 -0.36 -2.64 -20.05
CA GLY A 118 0.86 -2.59 -20.84
C GLY A 118 2.12 -2.23 -20.04
N LEU A 119 2.13 -2.45 -18.72
CA LEU A 119 3.32 -2.18 -17.91
C LEU A 119 4.18 -3.44 -17.78
N GLY A 120 5.49 -3.26 -17.81
CA GLY A 120 6.48 -4.31 -17.53
C GLY A 120 6.99 -4.24 -16.10
N ILE A 121 7.55 -5.35 -15.62
CA ILE A 121 8.22 -5.45 -14.33
C ILE A 121 9.47 -6.32 -14.45
N ASN A 122 10.59 -5.90 -13.87
CA ASN A 122 11.83 -6.67 -13.82
C ASN A 122 12.52 -6.58 -12.45
N ILE A 123 13.39 -7.55 -12.17
CA ILE A 123 14.28 -7.52 -11.00
C ILE A 123 15.70 -7.39 -11.53
N ASP A 124 16.40 -6.37 -11.06
CA ASP A 124 17.80 -6.13 -11.38
C ASP A 124 18.66 -6.41 -10.13
N TYR A 125 19.69 -7.22 -10.30
CA TYR A 125 20.59 -7.64 -9.23
C TYR A 125 21.98 -7.04 -9.42
N ASP A 126 22.49 -6.33 -8.41
CA ASP A 126 23.83 -5.78 -8.39
C ASP A 126 24.57 -6.16 -7.08
N PRO A 127 25.64 -6.96 -7.14
CA PRO A 127 26.28 -7.50 -8.34
C PRO A 127 25.48 -8.63 -9.01
N PRO A 128 25.64 -8.88 -10.33
CA PRO A 128 24.89 -9.89 -11.09
C PRO A 128 24.96 -11.31 -10.52
N LYS A 129 26.02 -11.65 -9.75
CA LYS A 129 26.13 -12.93 -9.03
C LYS A 129 24.98 -13.17 -8.04
N LEU A 130 24.31 -12.11 -7.59
CA LEU A 130 23.12 -12.22 -6.76
C LEU A 130 21.93 -12.81 -7.54
N ALA A 131 21.92 -12.76 -8.87
CA ALA A 131 20.86 -13.35 -9.68
C ALA A 131 20.92 -14.89 -9.78
N ASP A 132 21.98 -15.55 -9.27
CA ASP A 132 22.14 -17.00 -9.36
C ASP A 132 20.96 -17.74 -8.68
N ALA A 133 20.14 -18.42 -9.48
CA ALA A 133 18.95 -19.12 -9.03
C ALA A 133 19.24 -20.27 -8.05
N LYS A 134 20.48 -20.80 -8.04
CA LYS A 134 20.89 -21.86 -7.11
C LYS A 134 21.27 -21.36 -5.72
N LYS A 135 21.35 -20.04 -5.52
CA LYS A 135 21.75 -19.44 -4.25
C LYS A 135 20.59 -18.69 -3.63
N SER A 136 20.17 -19.08 -2.44
CA SER A 136 19.19 -18.32 -1.66
C SER A 136 19.73 -16.96 -1.23
N LEU A 137 18.86 -15.95 -1.20
CA LEU A 137 19.17 -14.64 -0.64
C LEU A 137 18.38 -14.47 0.66
N LEU A 138 18.93 -14.99 1.75
CA LEU A 138 18.28 -14.97 3.04
C LEU A 138 18.39 -13.58 3.68
N LEU A 139 17.25 -13.01 4.06
CA LEU A 139 17.15 -11.78 4.84
C LEU A 139 16.61 -12.11 6.23
N TYR A 140 17.18 -11.50 7.27
CA TYR A 140 16.66 -11.57 8.64
C TYR A 140 15.83 -10.32 8.92
N SER A 141 14.51 -10.43 8.79
CA SER A 141 13.55 -9.34 9.00
C SER A 141 12.16 -9.92 9.20
N ASP A 142 11.17 -9.05 9.36
CA ASP A 142 9.75 -9.43 9.28
C ASP A 142 9.34 -9.56 7.81
N ALA A 143 9.09 -10.80 7.39
CA ALA A 143 8.77 -11.15 6.02
C ALA A 143 7.46 -10.52 5.54
N ASP A 144 6.45 -10.45 6.41
CA ASP A 144 5.14 -9.91 6.08
C ASP A 144 5.20 -8.39 5.91
N SER A 145 5.97 -7.73 6.77
CA SER A 145 6.22 -6.29 6.68
C SER A 145 6.97 -5.92 5.40
N VAL A 146 8.03 -6.66 5.04
CA VAL A 146 8.77 -6.43 3.79
C VAL A 146 7.86 -6.68 2.58
N ARG A 147 7.08 -7.77 2.58
CA ARG A 147 6.11 -8.06 1.52
C ARG A 147 5.09 -6.93 1.36
N GLN A 148 4.54 -6.44 2.46
CA GLN A 148 3.53 -5.37 2.47
C GLN A 148 4.10 -4.09 1.87
N VAL A 149 5.30 -3.66 2.30
CA VAL A 149 5.96 -2.48 1.74
C VAL A 149 6.15 -2.60 0.23
N LEU A 150 6.63 -3.76 -0.24
CA LEU A 150 6.81 -3.99 -1.67
C LEU A 150 5.47 -4.00 -2.44
N GLN A 151 4.42 -4.58 -1.86
CA GLN A 151 3.08 -4.59 -2.46
C GLN A 151 2.50 -3.17 -2.60
N GLU A 152 2.69 -2.32 -1.60
CA GLU A 152 2.23 -0.92 -1.65
C GLU A 152 2.98 -0.11 -2.71
N LEU A 153 4.31 -0.24 -2.75
CA LEU A 153 5.14 0.43 -3.75
C LEU A 153 4.79 -0.01 -5.17
N LEU A 154 4.62 -1.31 -5.40
CA LEU A 154 4.20 -1.83 -6.72
C LEU A 154 2.77 -1.41 -7.05
N THR A 155 1.84 -1.45 -6.10
CA THR A 155 0.48 -0.96 -6.33
C THR A 155 0.47 0.50 -6.77
N ASN A 156 1.29 1.34 -6.15
CA ASN A 156 1.46 2.73 -6.54
C ASN A 156 2.11 2.88 -7.92
N ALA A 157 3.17 2.13 -8.21
CA ALA A 157 3.78 2.13 -9.55
C ALA A 157 2.74 1.82 -10.64
N GLY A 158 1.92 0.78 -10.44
CA GLY A 158 0.85 0.43 -11.39
C GLY A 158 -0.29 1.46 -11.49
N LYS A 159 -0.48 2.32 -10.48
CA LYS A 159 -1.48 3.41 -10.51
C LYS A 159 -0.96 4.64 -11.25
N TYR A 160 0.32 4.97 -11.11
CA TYR A 160 0.87 6.27 -11.51
C TYR A 160 1.86 6.21 -12.69
N SER A 161 2.29 5.02 -13.14
CA SER A 161 3.13 4.88 -14.33
C SER A 161 2.35 5.06 -15.64
N TYR A 162 3.01 5.62 -16.64
CA TYR A 162 2.48 5.69 -18.01
C TYR A 162 2.46 4.30 -18.66
N PRO A 163 1.55 4.04 -19.62
CA PRO A 163 1.58 2.81 -20.41
C PRO A 163 2.95 2.53 -21.01
N GLU A 164 3.29 1.25 -21.22
CA GLU A 164 4.57 0.80 -21.80
C GLU A 164 5.81 1.11 -20.94
N THR A 165 5.63 1.51 -19.68
CA THR A 165 6.73 1.67 -18.72
C THR A 165 7.15 0.33 -18.13
N VAL A 166 8.45 0.14 -17.89
CA VAL A 166 9.00 -0.99 -17.12
C VAL A 166 9.37 -0.52 -15.72
N VAL A 167 8.81 -1.13 -14.69
CA VAL A 167 9.15 -0.87 -13.29
C VAL A 167 10.23 -1.85 -12.84
N ALA A 168 11.37 -1.33 -12.38
CA ALA A 168 12.51 -2.13 -11.94
C ALA A 168 12.62 -2.21 -10.41
N ILE A 169 12.77 -3.43 -9.89
CA ILE A 169 13.17 -3.69 -8.50
C ILE A 169 14.68 -3.94 -8.50
N GLN A 170 15.45 -3.00 -7.93
CA GLN A 170 16.90 -3.12 -7.86
C GLN A 170 17.34 -3.67 -6.50
N ILE A 171 18.09 -4.76 -6.50
CA ILE A 171 18.71 -5.34 -5.30
C ILE A 171 20.20 -5.06 -5.34
N GLN A 172 20.67 -4.26 -4.39
CA GLN A 172 22.08 -3.90 -4.27
C GLN A 172 22.67 -4.46 -2.98
N GLN A 173 23.86 -5.05 -3.06
CA GLN A 173 24.63 -5.38 -1.85
C GLN A 173 25.24 -4.08 -1.30
N ALA A 174 24.75 -3.62 -0.16
CA ALA A 174 25.35 -2.47 0.52
C ALA A 174 26.83 -2.76 0.83
N ALA A 175 27.71 -1.79 0.57
CA ALA A 175 29.09 -1.88 1.02
C ALA A 175 29.10 -1.99 2.55
N PRO A 176 29.94 -2.87 3.15
CA PRO A 176 30.03 -2.96 4.60
C PRO A 176 30.40 -1.59 5.18
N GLN A 177 29.51 -1.04 6.00
CA GLN A 177 29.80 0.15 6.80
C GLN A 177 30.72 -0.31 7.95
N TYR A 178 32.00 0.04 7.87
CA TYR A 178 32.98 -0.18 8.94
C TYR A 178 32.92 0.93 9.98
#